data_AF-A0A964YM22-F1
#
_entry.id   AF-A0A964YM22-F1
#
_cell.length_a   1.000
_cell.length_b   1.000
_cell.length_c   1.000
_cell.angle_alpha   90.00
_cell.angle_beta   90.00
_cell.angle_gamma   90.00
#
_symmetry.space_group_name_H-M   'P 1'
#
loop_
_entity.id
_entity.type
_entity.pdbx_description
1 polymer ?
#
loop_
_entity_poly.entity_id
_entity_poly.type
_entity_poly.pdbx_seq_one_letter_code
_entity_poly.pdbx_strand_id
1 'polypeptide(L)'
;MVKKITWLVCFFLGSFGVKAQTETDIQLAQYYYLNGEFTKALVYYETLYSSSPSKVYFSRYLDCLVNTGDKKGAEKLFKKQVSANPSDVLLKIQFYFFYKGIEEEDKAKKIKNELLKQDFFDPKEIQDVLNNLLAIDEFEWAVDFIDKAKKNVKYYPFELWYAQICTAKGEKINALEYYLAALSRKSSLKEQIQLEIGASFDFSVESEELKQVKNSFLVAGQKDPSNTVYTEMLIWFFLQSKNFNAAFQQCVAFEKRTQGDGRQLIDFATTCLENYEYDLAVKALNEVINQNLSLKIEAQQWKLSAYFKQVTSFRKFTDQEMNSIIADYEQFLSNKDILRYGSDRIVLEYAEILGFYANQAPKAKKFLEDKALEKGLTDMQRAKIKLKLADVCVILDSIWDASLLYMQINDAFKFEPIGNEAKFKNARIFYFDGEFEYAQSQLDVLKQATSRFISNDAIQLSLLILENYGLDSNYEAMSAYAKSELLLLQRRYQEAFQWMDTIAQNFPQSVLNDDLLYLKGKAFLQQGSFDQALDYFQRLVSTYPTELLADDALFQIANIQEMHRKDYEAAKDSYLKIIDQYPGSIYTEETRLRIRRLRGDVIPD
;
A
#
# COMPACT_ATOMS: atom_id res chain seq x y z
N MET A 1 -31.10 -45.15 -46.83
CA MET A 1 -31.57 -46.34 -46.08
C MET A 1 -32.45 -45.87 -44.94
N VAL A 2 -33.75 -46.26 -44.95
CA VAL A 2 -34.57 -46.71 -43.81
C VAL A 2 -34.55 -45.84 -42.53
N LYS A 3 -35.63 -45.24 -41.99
CA LYS A 3 -37.08 -45.45 -42.10
C LYS A 3 -37.80 -44.24 -41.48
N LYS A 4 -38.94 -43.88 -42.06
CA LYS A 4 -40.04 -43.15 -41.41
C LYS A 4 -40.52 -43.93 -40.17
N ILE A 5 -41.10 -43.23 -39.18
CA ILE A 5 -42.47 -43.49 -38.68
C ILE A 5 -42.97 -42.24 -37.95
N THR A 6 -44.06 -41.75 -38.49
CA THR A 6 -45.04 -40.78 -37.99
C THR A 6 -45.70 -41.18 -36.68
N TRP A 7 -46.07 -40.20 -35.86
CA TRP A 7 -47.30 -40.28 -35.05
C TRP A 7 -48.24 -39.13 -35.44
N LEU A 8 -49.48 -39.52 -35.74
CA LEU A 8 -50.62 -38.68 -36.10
C LEU A 8 -51.24 -38.03 -34.84
N VAL A 9 -51.58 -36.75 -34.98
CA VAL A 9 -52.87 -36.10 -34.67
C VAL A 9 -53.62 -36.54 -33.40
N CYS A 10 -53.84 -35.58 -32.49
CA CYS A 10 -55.21 -35.24 -32.09
C CYS A 10 -55.32 -33.82 -31.53
N PHE A 11 -56.34 -33.13 -32.04
CA PHE A 11 -56.86 -31.82 -31.67
C PHE A 11 -57.09 -31.71 -30.15
N PHE A 12 -56.63 -30.62 -29.55
CA PHE A 12 -57.43 -29.92 -28.55
C PHE A 12 -57.38 -28.42 -28.85
N LEU A 13 -58.52 -27.93 -29.35
CA LEU A 13 -58.91 -26.52 -29.30
C LEU A 13 -58.95 -26.12 -27.82
N GLY A 14 -57.82 -25.64 -27.32
CA GLY A 14 -57.73 -24.92 -26.06
C GLY A 14 -57.34 -23.50 -26.38
N SER A 15 -58.30 -22.58 -26.32
CA SER A 15 -58.09 -21.14 -26.40
C SER A 15 -57.19 -20.69 -25.24
N PHE A 16 -55.88 -20.85 -25.38
CA PHE A 16 -54.88 -20.25 -24.52
C PHE A 16 -54.30 -19.05 -25.26
N GLY A 17 -54.62 -17.86 -24.75
CA GLY A 17 -54.38 -16.58 -25.38
C GLY A 17 -52.91 -16.30 -25.68
N VAL A 18 -52.70 -15.71 -26.85
CA VAL A 18 -51.83 -14.55 -27.12
C VAL A 18 -50.72 -14.31 -26.07
N LYS A 19 -49.71 -15.19 -26.01
CA LYS A 19 -48.43 -14.92 -25.30
C LYS A 19 -47.18 -15.45 -26.01
N ALA A 20 -47.32 -16.30 -27.04
CA ALA A 20 -46.17 -16.84 -27.78
C ALA A 20 -45.62 -15.85 -28.84
N GLN A 21 -46.47 -15.00 -29.42
CA GLN A 21 -46.05 -14.03 -30.45
C GLN A 21 -45.15 -12.92 -29.90
N THR A 22 -45.41 -12.49 -28.67
CA THR A 22 -44.68 -11.39 -28.02
C THR A 22 -43.21 -11.73 -27.75
N GLU A 23 -42.87 -12.99 -27.52
CA GLU A 23 -41.50 -13.41 -27.23
C GLU A 23 -40.64 -13.45 -28.50
N THR A 24 -41.20 -13.92 -29.63
CA THR A 24 -40.55 -13.83 -30.95
C THR A 24 -40.39 -12.38 -31.42
N ASP A 25 -41.37 -11.51 -31.18
CA ASP A 25 -41.31 -10.11 -31.58
C ASP A 25 -40.25 -9.33 -30.79
N ILE A 26 -40.05 -9.64 -29.51
CA ILE A 26 -38.98 -9.05 -28.69
C ILE A 26 -37.61 -9.46 -29.21
N GLN A 27 -37.42 -10.75 -29.52
CA GLN A 27 -36.14 -11.26 -30.04
C GLN A 27 -35.81 -10.67 -31.40
N LEU A 28 -36.80 -10.54 -32.29
CA LEU A 28 -36.64 -9.90 -33.60
C LEU A 28 -36.35 -8.41 -33.49
N ALA A 29 -37.07 -7.68 -32.63
CA ALA A 29 -36.82 -6.26 -32.37
C ALA A 29 -35.39 -6.02 -31.92
N GLN A 30 -34.90 -6.85 -30.97
CA GLN A 30 -33.55 -6.75 -30.45
C GLN A 30 -32.50 -7.15 -31.50
N TYR A 31 -32.75 -8.19 -32.30
CA TYR A 31 -31.86 -8.61 -33.39
C TYR A 31 -31.67 -7.48 -34.42
N TYR A 32 -32.76 -6.89 -34.92
CA TYR A 32 -32.66 -5.79 -35.89
C TYR A 32 -31.98 -4.56 -35.30
N TYR A 33 -32.25 -4.25 -34.03
CA TYR A 33 -31.62 -3.13 -33.34
C TYR A 33 -30.10 -3.31 -33.16
N LEU A 34 -29.66 -4.50 -32.74
CA LEU A 34 -28.23 -4.80 -32.58
C LEU A 34 -27.48 -4.81 -33.92
N ASN A 35 -28.17 -5.11 -35.02
CA ASN A 35 -27.61 -5.05 -36.37
C ASN A 35 -27.66 -3.65 -37.01
N GLY A 36 -28.14 -2.63 -36.29
CA GLY A 36 -28.28 -1.27 -36.82
C GLY A 36 -29.41 -1.09 -37.85
N GLU A 37 -30.29 -2.09 -38.01
CA GLU A 37 -31.44 -2.07 -38.92
C GLU A 37 -32.64 -1.33 -38.29
N PHE A 38 -32.43 -0.05 -37.96
CA PHE A 38 -33.38 0.75 -37.17
C PHE A 38 -34.77 0.88 -37.79
N THR A 39 -34.88 0.90 -39.13
CA THR A 39 -36.17 0.96 -39.84
C THR A 39 -37.03 -0.28 -39.58
N LYS A 40 -36.43 -1.47 -39.55
CA LYS A 40 -37.14 -2.72 -39.24
C LYS A 40 -37.45 -2.81 -37.76
N ALA A 41 -36.48 -2.49 -36.91
CA ALA A 41 -36.65 -2.48 -35.46
C ALA A 41 -37.75 -1.50 -35.00
N LEU A 42 -37.93 -0.37 -35.70
CA LEU A 42 -38.92 0.66 -35.40
C LEU A 42 -40.34 0.09 -35.30
N VAL A 43 -40.75 -0.74 -36.27
CA VAL A 43 -42.11 -1.31 -36.35
C VAL A 43 -42.40 -2.22 -35.15
N TYR A 44 -41.41 -3.03 -34.77
CA TYR A 44 -41.54 -3.91 -33.61
C TYR A 44 -41.56 -3.11 -32.30
N TYR A 45 -40.66 -2.14 -32.13
CA TYR A 45 -40.63 -1.34 -30.90
C TYR A 45 -41.82 -0.40 -30.73
N GLU A 46 -42.41 0.11 -31.81
CA GLU A 46 -43.67 0.86 -31.76
C GLU A 46 -44.82 -0.01 -31.20
N THR A 47 -44.92 -1.24 -31.69
CA THR A 47 -45.95 -2.21 -31.28
C THR A 47 -45.74 -2.66 -29.84
N LEU A 48 -44.49 -2.97 -29.47
CA LEU A 48 -44.11 -3.38 -28.12
C LEU A 48 -44.35 -2.27 -27.10
N TYR A 49 -43.97 -1.04 -27.41
CA TYR A 49 -44.21 0.12 -26.54
C TYR A 49 -45.70 0.44 -26.40
N SER A 50 -46.48 0.31 -27.49
CA SER A 50 -47.93 0.53 -27.44
C SER A 50 -48.67 -0.53 -26.62
N SER A 51 -48.18 -1.77 -26.63
CA SER A 51 -48.79 -2.90 -25.91
C SER A 51 -48.38 -2.96 -24.43
N SER A 52 -47.12 -2.62 -24.13
CA SER A 52 -46.57 -2.64 -22.77
C SER A 52 -45.56 -1.50 -22.58
N PRO A 53 -46.00 -0.28 -22.21
CA PRO A 53 -45.09 0.84 -22.02
C PRO A 53 -44.06 0.55 -20.90
N SER A 54 -42.78 0.54 -21.26
CA SER A 54 -41.66 0.37 -20.32
C SER A 54 -40.52 1.34 -20.64
N LYS A 55 -39.66 1.65 -19.66
CA LYS A 55 -38.48 2.51 -19.89
C LYS A 55 -37.55 1.93 -20.95
N VAL A 56 -37.41 0.59 -21.00
CA VAL A 56 -36.59 -0.11 -21.98
C VAL A 56 -37.15 0.05 -23.39
N TYR A 57 -38.44 -0.20 -23.59
CA TYR A 57 -39.05 -0.07 -24.92
C TYR A 57 -39.17 1.40 -25.35
N PHE A 58 -39.39 2.33 -24.43
CA PHE A 58 -39.33 3.76 -24.72
C PHE A 58 -37.96 4.15 -25.28
N SER A 59 -36.87 3.78 -24.58
CA SER A 59 -35.51 4.10 -25.00
C SER A 59 -35.18 3.51 -26.38
N ARG A 60 -35.53 2.24 -26.61
CA ARG A 60 -35.26 1.57 -27.90
C ARG A 60 -36.13 2.13 -29.03
N TYR A 61 -37.40 2.42 -28.77
CA TYR A 61 -38.29 3.02 -29.76
C TYR A 61 -37.81 4.42 -30.16
N LEU A 62 -37.45 5.24 -29.17
CA LEU A 62 -36.90 6.57 -29.39
C LEU A 62 -35.63 6.52 -30.22
N ASP A 63 -34.70 5.62 -29.89
CA ASP A 63 -33.44 5.49 -30.61
C ASP A 63 -33.65 5.09 -32.08
N CYS A 64 -34.59 4.17 -32.35
CA CYS A 64 -35.00 3.86 -33.72
C CYS A 64 -35.57 5.09 -34.45
N LEU A 65 -36.42 5.89 -33.80
CA LEU A 65 -37.00 7.10 -34.41
C LEU A 65 -35.93 8.15 -34.74
N VAL A 66 -34.95 8.33 -33.85
CA VAL A 66 -33.84 9.28 -34.06
C VAL A 66 -32.93 8.81 -35.20
N ASN A 67 -32.51 7.54 -35.21
CA ASN A 67 -31.62 6.99 -36.25
C ASN A 67 -32.29 6.89 -37.64
N THR A 68 -33.61 6.79 -37.69
CA THR A 68 -34.37 6.81 -38.96
C THR A 68 -34.74 8.22 -39.43
N GLY A 69 -34.42 9.25 -38.63
CA GLY A 69 -34.68 10.65 -38.97
C GLY A 69 -36.12 11.11 -38.76
N ASP A 70 -36.99 10.31 -38.13
CA ASP A 70 -38.37 10.69 -37.81
C ASP A 70 -38.43 11.57 -36.55
N LYS A 71 -38.03 12.83 -36.72
CA LYS A 71 -38.06 13.85 -35.67
C LYS A 71 -39.47 14.08 -35.13
N LYS A 72 -40.51 13.99 -35.96
CA LYS A 72 -41.91 14.25 -35.55
C LYS A 72 -42.46 13.11 -34.69
N GLY A 73 -42.18 11.87 -35.07
CA GLY A 73 -42.51 10.69 -34.28
C GLY A 73 -41.84 10.70 -32.91
N ALA A 74 -40.54 11.01 -32.87
CA ALA A 74 -39.78 11.13 -31.63
C ALA A 74 -40.34 12.22 -30.71
N GLU A 75 -40.67 13.41 -31.24
CA GLU A 75 -41.28 14.50 -30.48
C GLU A 75 -42.65 14.09 -29.88
N LYS A 76 -43.48 13.38 -30.66
CA LYS A 76 -44.80 12.90 -30.20
C LYS A 76 -44.65 11.86 -29.09
N LEU A 77 -43.67 10.97 -29.21
CA LEU A 77 -43.36 9.95 -28.22
C LEU A 77 -42.91 10.59 -26.89
N PHE A 78 -41.98 11.55 -26.94
CA PHE A 78 -41.55 12.30 -25.77
C PHE A 78 -42.71 13.03 -25.08
N LYS A 79 -43.54 13.76 -25.84
CA LYS A 79 -44.71 14.46 -25.26
C LYS A 79 -45.64 13.50 -24.54
N LYS A 80 -45.92 12.33 -25.14
CA LYS A 80 -46.74 11.28 -24.52
C LYS A 80 -46.10 10.79 -23.22
N GLN A 81 -44.81 10.45 -23.23
CA GLN A 81 -44.13 9.91 -22.07
C GLN A 81 -44.00 10.93 -20.93
N VAL A 82 -43.71 12.20 -21.23
CA VAL A 82 -43.62 13.30 -20.25
C VAL A 82 -45.00 13.59 -19.66
N SER A 83 -46.06 13.57 -20.47
CA SER A 83 -47.43 13.74 -19.95
C SER A 83 -47.87 12.60 -19.02
N ALA A 84 -47.38 11.38 -19.26
CA ALA A 84 -47.66 10.22 -18.43
C ALA A 84 -46.83 10.20 -17.13
N ASN A 85 -45.65 10.83 -17.12
CA ASN A 85 -44.77 10.90 -15.95
C ASN A 85 -44.29 12.34 -15.69
N PRO A 86 -45.17 13.27 -15.26
CA PRO A 86 -44.82 14.68 -15.12
C PRO A 86 -43.75 14.98 -14.08
N SER A 87 -43.52 14.07 -13.13
CA SER A 87 -42.48 14.17 -12.10
C SER A 87 -41.13 13.58 -12.50
N ASP A 88 -41.02 12.88 -13.63
CA ASP A 88 -39.75 12.30 -14.09
C ASP A 88 -38.87 13.40 -14.72
N VAL A 89 -38.02 13.99 -13.90
CA VAL A 89 -37.14 15.11 -14.29
C VAL A 89 -36.08 14.65 -15.31
N LEU A 90 -35.58 13.42 -15.16
CA LEU A 90 -34.60 12.85 -16.08
C LEU A 90 -35.17 12.74 -17.50
N LEU A 91 -36.42 12.30 -17.62
CA LEU A 91 -37.11 12.25 -18.90
C LEU A 91 -37.25 13.63 -19.55
N LYS A 92 -37.49 14.69 -18.76
CA LYS A 92 -37.54 16.07 -19.27
C LYS A 92 -36.17 16.54 -19.75
N ILE A 93 -35.07 16.18 -19.07
CA ILE A 93 -33.70 16.47 -19.51
C ILE A 93 -33.39 15.75 -20.83
N GLN A 94 -33.78 14.48 -20.95
CA GLN A 94 -33.65 13.74 -22.22
C GLN A 94 -34.42 14.42 -23.36
N PHE A 95 -35.62 14.94 -23.06
CA PHE A 95 -36.42 15.66 -24.05
C PHE A 95 -35.80 17.02 -24.43
N TYR A 96 -35.22 17.73 -23.47
CA TYR A 96 -34.40 18.92 -23.73
C TYR A 96 -33.27 18.61 -24.71
N PHE A 97 -32.53 17.52 -24.46
CA PHE A 97 -31.40 17.12 -25.31
C PHE A 97 -31.86 16.74 -26.72
N PHE A 98 -32.99 16.04 -26.84
CA PHE A 98 -33.60 15.75 -28.13
C PHE A 98 -33.87 17.03 -28.93
N TYR A 99 -34.45 18.08 -28.31
CA TYR A 99 -34.66 19.36 -29.00
C TYR A 99 -33.36 20.06 -29.39
N LYS A 100 -32.33 20.00 -28.54
CA LYS A 100 -30.99 20.53 -28.86
C LYS A 100 -30.38 19.80 -30.06
N GLY A 101 -30.47 18.48 -30.10
CA GLY A 101 -29.94 17.64 -31.18
C GLY A 101 -30.65 17.82 -32.53
N ILE A 102 -31.88 18.31 -32.56
CA ILE A 102 -32.59 18.67 -33.78
C ILE A 102 -32.56 20.17 -34.12
N GLU A 103 -31.71 20.94 -33.43
CA GLU A 103 -31.51 22.40 -33.61
C GLU A 103 -32.75 23.26 -33.29
N GLU A 104 -33.66 22.76 -32.45
CA GLU A 104 -34.87 23.45 -32.02
C GLU A 104 -34.66 24.13 -30.66
N GLU A 105 -33.75 25.11 -30.62
CA GLU A 105 -33.32 25.78 -29.39
C GLU A 105 -34.45 26.41 -28.59
N ASP A 106 -35.45 27.02 -29.26
CA ASP A 106 -36.57 27.68 -28.58
C ASP A 106 -37.42 26.68 -27.79
N LYS A 107 -37.57 25.46 -28.29
CA LYS A 107 -38.30 24.39 -27.60
C LYS A 107 -37.46 23.81 -26.46
N ALA A 108 -36.15 23.64 -26.66
CA ALA A 108 -35.23 23.24 -25.60
C ALA A 108 -35.25 24.26 -24.44
N LYS A 109 -35.12 25.56 -24.74
CA LYS A 109 -35.18 26.65 -23.74
C LYS A 109 -36.49 26.64 -22.95
N LYS A 110 -37.63 26.30 -23.57
CA LYS A 110 -38.90 26.15 -22.86
C LYS A 110 -38.85 25.05 -21.80
N ILE A 111 -38.28 23.88 -22.12
CA ILE A 111 -38.13 22.77 -21.15
C ILE A 111 -37.18 23.18 -20.02
N LYS A 112 -36.03 23.78 -20.33
CA LYS A 112 -35.09 24.31 -19.32
C LYS A 112 -35.80 25.27 -18.36
N ASN A 113 -36.54 26.23 -18.90
CA ASN A 113 -37.27 27.22 -18.10
C ASN A 113 -38.40 26.60 -17.26
N GLU A 114 -39.04 25.52 -17.72
CA GLU A 114 -40.05 24.79 -16.96
C GLU A 114 -39.42 24.04 -15.79
N LEU A 115 -38.30 23.34 -16.02
CA LEU A 115 -37.56 22.65 -14.97
C LEU A 115 -37.00 23.63 -13.92
N LEU A 116 -36.48 24.78 -14.36
CA LEU A 116 -36.06 25.85 -13.46
C LEU A 116 -37.22 26.52 -12.70
N LYS A 117 -38.50 26.21 -12.98
CA LYS A 117 -39.64 26.65 -12.16
C LYS A 117 -40.02 25.64 -11.08
N GLN A 118 -39.67 24.36 -11.24
CA GLN A 118 -39.90 23.32 -10.23
C GLN A 118 -38.96 23.50 -9.02
N ASP A 119 -39.48 23.26 -7.82
CA ASP A 119 -38.68 23.30 -6.59
C ASP A 119 -38.19 21.91 -6.22
N PHE A 120 -36.91 21.84 -5.85
CA PHE A 120 -36.22 20.61 -5.47
C PHE A 120 -35.81 20.70 -4.00
N PHE A 121 -36.04 19.62 -3.26
CA PHE A 121 -35.78 19.56 -1.81
C PHE A 121 -34.85 18.40 -1.42
N ASP A 122 -34.81 17.32 -2.21
CA ASP A 122 -33.96 16.17 -1.95
C ASP A 122 -32.57 16.35 -2.59
N PRO A 123 -31.47 16.38 -1.81
CA PRO A 123 -30.11 16.42 -2.33
C PRO A 123 -29.80 15.29 -3.32
N LYS A 124 -30.40 14.11 -3.16
CA LYS A 124 -30.17 12.98 -4.06
C LYS A 124 -30.75 13.25 -5.45
N GLU A 125 -31.98 13.75 -5.51
CA GLU A 125 -32.61 14.15 -6.77
C GLU A 125 -31.82 15.26 -7.47
N ILE A 126 -31.32 16.23 -6.69
CA ILE A 126 -30.46 17.32 -7.22
C ILE A 126 -29.15 16.75 -7.78
N GLN A 127 -28.52 15.81 -7.07
CA GLN A 127 -27.30 15.14 -7.52
C GLN A 127 -27.52 14.36 -8.82
N ASP A 128 -28.63 13.63 -8.92
CA ASP A 128 -28.97 12.87 -10.13
C ASP A 128 -29.17 13.80 -11.34
N VAL A 129 -29.88 14.92 -11.15
CA VAL A 129 -30.04 15.94 -12.20
C VAL A 129 -28.69 16.53 -12.59
N LEU A 130 -27.87 16.92 -11.61
CA LEU A 130 -26.55 17.47 -11.85
C LEU A 130 -25.68 16.52 -12.69
N ASN A 131 -25.59 15.25 -12.30
CA ASN A 131 -24.80 14.25 -13.03
C ASN A 131 -25.23 14.15 -14.51
N ASN A 132 -26.54 14.23 -14.78
CA ASN A 132 -27.06 14.19 -16.14
C ASN A 132 -26.73 15.47 -16.93
N LEU A 133 -26.76 16.65 -16.30
CA LEU A 133 -26.36 17.90 -16.92
C LEU A 133 -24.85 17.93 -17.23
N LEU A 134 -24.03 17.39 -16.33
CA LEU A 134 -22.59 17.26 -16.54
C LEU A 134 -22.27 16.27 -17.67
N ALA A 135 -23.00 15.16 -17.77
CA ALA A 135 -22.81 14.17 -18.83
C ALA A 135 -23.10 14.68 -20.25
N ILE A 136 -23.77 15.83 -20.37
CA ILE A 136 -24.11 16.47 -21.66
C ILE A 136 -23.48 17.86 -21.82
N ASP A 137 -22.49 18.19 -20.98
CA ASP A 137 -21.72 19.45 -21.00
C ASP A 137 -22.58 20.73 -20.84
N GLU A 138 -23.75 20.64 -20.22
CA GLU A 138 -24.66 21.77 -19.97
C GLU A 138 -24.31 22.52 -18.67
N PHE A 139 -23.08 23.01 -18.60
CA PHE A 139 -22.54 23.53 -17.34
C PHE A 139 -23.19 24.82 -16.85
N GLU A 140 -23.57 25.74 -17.74
CA GLU A 140 -24.26 26.98 -17.36
C GLU A 140 -25.63 26.66 -16.77
N TRP A 141 -26.35 25.72 -17.37
CA TRP A 141 -27.62 25.25 -16.83
C TRP A 141 -27.43 24.53 -15.49
N ALA A 142 -26.37 23.73 -15.35
CA ALA A 142 -26.04 23.13 -14.06
C ALA A 142 -25.86 24.20 -12.97
N VAL A 143 -25.14 25.29 -13.25
CA VAL A 143 -24.99 26.42 -12.31
C VAL A 143 -26.34 27.06 -11.98
N ASP A 144 -27.15 27.41 -12.98
CA ASP A 144 -28.50 27.98 -12.77
C ASP A 144 -29.38 27.09 -11.89
N PHE A 145 -29.31 25.78 -12.13
CA PHE A 145 -30.08 24.77 -11.41
C PHE A 145 -29.66 24.69 -9.95
N ILE A 146 -28.35 24.62 -9.68
CA ILE A 146 -27.81 24.60 -8.31
C ILE A 146 -28.10 25.92 -7.58
N ASP A 147 -28.00 27.06 -8.25
CA ASP A 147 -28.34 28.38 -7.71
C ASP A 147 -29.78 28.48 -7.22
N LYS A 148 -30.68 27.77 -7.90
CA LYS A 148 -32.06 27.64 -7.46
C LYS A 148 -32.19 26.63 -6.31
N ALA A 149 -31.66 25.43 -6.48
CA ALA A 149 -31.80 24.33 -5.52
C ALA A 149 -31.25 24.68 -4.13
N LYS A 150 -30.14 25.42 -4.06
CA LYS A 150 -29.53 25.86 -2.78
C LYS A 150 -30.44 26.74 -1.93
N LYS A 151 -31.48 27.37 -2.50
CA LYS A 151 -32.47 28.17 -1.73
C LYS A 151 -33.31 27.28 -0.81
N ASN A 152 -33.56 26.05 -1.23
CA ASN A 152 -34.42 25.10 -0.53
C ASN A 152 -33.61 24.12 0.34
N VAL A 153 -32.34 23.87 0.00
CA VAL A 153 -31.48 22.88 0.66
C VAL A 153 -30.30 23.55 1.36
N LYS A 154 -30.56 24.16 2.52
CA LYS A 154 -29.54 24.94 3.27
C LYS A 154 -28.54 24.10 4.07
N TYR A 155 -28.89 22.85 4.42
CA TYR A 155 -28.05 21.98 5.25
C TYR A 155 -27.00 21.19 4.46
N TYR A 156 -27.15 21.11 3.14
CA TYR A 156 -26.22 20.38 2.28
C TYR A 156 -25.04 21.29 1.87
N PRO A 157 -23.79 20.77 1.83
CA PRO A 157 -22.61 21.50 1.36
C PRO A 157 -22.65 21.67 -0.16
N PHE A 158 -23.50 22.58 -0.66
CA PHE A 158 -23.71 22.81 -2.10
C PHE A 158 -22.43 23.23 -2.84
N GLU A 159 -21.40 23.67 -2.14
CA GLU A 159 -20.06 23.88 -2.67
C GLU A 159 -19.53 22.65 -3.41
N LEU A 160 -19.86 21.43 -2.96
CA LEU A 160 -19.47 20.20 -3.64
C LEU A 160 -20.06 20.09 -5.05
N TRP A 161 -21.29 20.59 -5.27
CA TRP A 161 -21.91 20.59 -6.59
C TRP A 161 -21.21 21.55 -7.54
N TYR A 162 -20.83 22.74 -7.06
CA TYR A 162 -20.04 23.67 -7.87
C TYR A 162 -18.64 23.13 -8.17
N ALA A 163 -18.02 22.44 -7.20
CA ALA A 163 -16.75 21.77 -7.42
C ALA A 163 -16.85 20.71 -8.53
N GLN A 164 -17.90 19.87 -8.51
CA GLN A 164 -18.15 18.88 -9.57
C GLN A 164 -18.35 19.52 -10.95
N ILE A 165 -19.08 20.64 -11.02
CA ILE A 165 -19.25 21.40 -12.27
C ILE A 165 -17.88 21.90 -12.79
N CYS A 166 -17.07 22.48 -11.91
CA CYS A 166 -15.75 22.98 -12.27
C CYS A 166 -14.80 21.85 -12.71
N THR A 167 -14.81 20.72 -12.00
CA THR A 167 -14.03 19.53 -12.36
C THR A 167 -14.43 19.02 -13.75
N ALA A 168 -15.73 18.93 -14.04
CA ALA A 168 -16.22 18.49 -15.35
C ALA A 168 -15.83 19.44 -16.50
N LYS A 169 -15.73 20.76 -16.22
CA LYS A 169 -15.18 21.75 -17.17
C LYS A 169 -13.66 21.67 -17.37
N GLY A 170 -12.94 20.95 -16.51
CA GLY A 170 -11.48 20.97 -16.44
C GLY A 170 -10.89 22.14 -15.64
N GLU A 171 -11.71 22.93 -14.95
CA GLU A 171 -11.29 24.06 -14.12
C GLU A 171 -10.87 23.60 -12.71
N LYS A 172 -9.78 22.82 -12.63
CA LYS A 172 -9.35 22.13 -11.40
C LYS A 172 -9.12 23.06 -10.20
N ILE A 173 -8.55 24.25 -10.41
CA ILE A 173 -8.27 25.21 -9.34
C ILE A 173 -9.56 25.83 -8.78
N ASN A 174 -10.52 26.16 -9.64
CA ASN A 174 -11.83 26.64 -9.20
C ASN A 174 -12.57 25.55 -8.41
N ALA A 175 -12.46 24.29 -8.85
CA ALA A 175 -13.02 23.16 -8.11
C ALA A 175 -12.39 23.03 -6.70
N LEU A 176 -11.07 23.17 -6.60
CA LEU A 176 -10.36 23.19 -5.32
C LEU A 176 -10.88 24.29 -4.38
N GLU A 177 -11.09 25.50 -4.87
CA GLU A 177 -11.62 26.60 -4.05
C GLU A 177 -13.01 26.28 -3.49
N TYR A 178 -13.88 25.66 -4.29
CA TYR A 178 -15.18 25.18 -3.82
C TYR A 178 -15.05 24.04 -2.80
N TYR A 179 -14.15 23.08 -3.00
CA TYR A 179 -13.89 22.04 -2.01
C TYR A 179 -13.42 22.64 -0.67
N LEU A 180 -12.51 23.62 -0.69
CA LEU A 180 -12.07 24.32 0.51
C LEU A 180 -13.22 25.10 1.19
N ALA A 181 -14.10 25.71 0.41
CA ALA A 181 -15.30 26.35 0.94
C ALA A 181 -16.24 25.31 1.60
N ALA A 182 -16.39 24.11 1.03
CA ALA A 182 -17.19 23.03 1.62
C ALA A 182 -16.65 22.60 2.98
N LEU A 183 -15.32 22.52 3.13
CA LEU A 183 -14.64 22.16 4.38
C LEU A 183 -14.88 23.18 5.50
N SER A 184 -15.09 24.46 5.18
CA SER A 184 -15.47 25.45 6.20
C SER A 184 -16.77 25.10 6.91
N ARG A 185 -17.71 24.47 6.18
CA ARG A 185 -19.04 24.13 6.69
C ARG A 185 -19.07 22.77 7.35
N LYS A 186 -18.36 21.81 6.77
CA LYS A 186 -18.39 20.42 7.22
C LYS A 186 -17.00 19.80 7.12
N SER A 187 -16.25 19.91 8.22
CA SER A 187 -14.91 19.33 8.38
C SER A 187 -14.88 17.81 8.16
N SER A 188 -15.98 17.11 8.43
CA SER A 188 -16.07 15.66 8.23
C SER A 188 -15.96 15.21 6.76
N LEU A 189 -15.95 16.14 5.80
CA LEU A 189 -15.74 15.85 4.37
C LEU A 189 -14.26 15.78 3.98
N LYS A 190 -13.34 16.02 4.93
CA LYS A 190 -11.89 16.09 4.68
C LYS A 190 -11.37 14.93 3.85
N GLU A 191 -11.62 13.70 4.28
CA GLU A 191 -11.11 12.49 3.61
C GLU A 191 -11.65 12.35 2.18
N GLN A 192 -12.95 12.58 1.99
CA GLN A 192 -13.57 12.56 0.66
C GLN A 192 -12.92 13.59 -0.27
N ILE A 193 -12.72 14.81 0.22
CA ILE A 193 -12.13 15.90 -0.57
C ILE A 193 -10.65 15.65 -0.87
N GLN A 194 -9.91 15.06 0.06
CA GLN A 194 -8.51 14.66 -0.17
C GLN A 194 -8.41 13.64 -1.32
N LEU A 195 -9.34 12.69 -1.43
CA LEU A 195 -9.38 11.74 -2.54
C LEU A 195 -9.63 12.43 -3.89
N GLU A 196 -10.60 13.35 -3.96
CA GLU A 196 -10.93 14.09 -5.19
C GLU A 196 -9.75 14.97 -5.65
N ILE A 197 -9.09 15.65 -4.71
CA ILE A 197 -7.90 16.46 -4.99
C ILE A 197 -6.73 15.54 -5.42
N GLY A 198 -6.53 14.42 -4.72
CA GLY A 198 -5.53 13.40 -5.02
C GLY A 198 -5.64 12.85 -6.44
N ALA A 199 -6.86 12.63 -6.92
CA ALA A 199 -7.13 12.17 -8.28
C ALA A 199 -6.96 13.27 -9.35
N SER A 200 -7.10 14.54 -8.95
CA SER A 200 -7.10 15.67 -9.88
C SER A 200 -5.71 16.23 -10.17
N PHE A 201 -4.76 16.08 -9.25
CA PHE A 201 -3.42 16.67 -9.32
C PHE A 201 -2.33 15.62 -9.16
N ASP A 202 -1.26 15.77 -9.96
CA ASP A 202 -0.05 14.98 -9.79
C ASP A 202 0.88 15.69 -8.79
N PHE A 203 1.08 15.07 -7.62
CA PHE A 203 1.92 15.58 -6.54
C PHE A 203 3.40 15.21 -6.68
N SER A 204 3.74 14.34 -7.65
CA SER A 204 5.10 13.83 -7.82
C SER A 204 6.03 14.83 -8.52
N VAL A 205 5.48 15.81 -9.25
CA VAL A 205 6.23 16.80 -10.01
C VAL A 205 5.86 18.20 -9.56
N GLU A 206 6.86 19.02 -9.20
CA GLU A 206 6.63 20.43 -8.90
C GLU A 206 6.23 21.20 -10.17
N SER A 207 4.94 21.57 -10.25
CA SER A 207 4.35 22.26 -11.39
C SER A 207 3.79 23.63 -10.98
N GLU A 208 3.52 24.49 -11.96
CA GLU A 208 2.86 25.77 -11.70
C GLU A 208 1.45 25.56 -11.12
N GLU A 209 0.76 24.48 -11.52
CA GLU A 209 -0.53 24.09 -10.95
C GLU A 209 -0.42 23.77 -9.46
N LEU A 210 0.58 22.98 -9.02
CA LEU A 210 0.78 22.69 -7.59
C LEU A 210 1.11 23.95 -6.78
N LYS A 211 1.81 24.93 -7.35
CA LYS A 211 2.02 26.22 -6.68
C LYS A 211 0.70 26.96 -6.45
N GLN A 212 -0.21 26.90 -7.42
CA GLN A 212 -1.56 27.47 -7.28
C GLN A 212 -2.35 26.72 -6.21
N VAL A 213 -2.32 25.39 -6.20
CA VAL A 213 -2.95 24.55 -5.17
C VAL A 213 -2.46 24.94 -3.77
N LYS A 214 -1.14 25.05 -3.58
CA LYS A 214 -0.52 25.52 -2.32
C LYS A 214 -1.04 26.90 -1.94
N ASN A 215 -1.12 27.83 -2.88
CA ASN A 215 -1.62 29.18 -2.63
C ASN A 215 -3.08 29.16 -2.19
N SER A 216 -3.95 28.34 -2.80
CA SER A 216 -5.36 28.19 -2.40
C SER A 216 -5.48 27.71 -0.95
N PHE A 217 -4.68 26.71 -0.53
CA PHE A 217 -4.66 26.27 0.87
C PHE A 217 -4.20 27.38 1.84
N LEU A 218 -3.15 28.12 1.49
CA LEU A 218 -2.65 29.23 2.30
C LEU A 218 -3.68 30.35 2.45
N VAL A 219 -4.31 30.76 1.35
CA VAL A 219 -5.34 31.80 1.33
C VAL A 219 -6.56 31.37 2.16
N ALA A 220 -6.98 30.10 2.07
CA ALA A 220 -8.08 29.58 2.89
C ALA A 220 -7.75 29.63 4.39
N GLY A 221 -6.55 29.20 4.78
CA GLY A 221 -6.08 29.28 6.17
C GLY A 221 -5.92 30.71 6.69
N GLN A 222 -5.58 31.69 5.83
CA GLN A 222 -5.52 33.10 6.21
C GLN A 222 -6.91 33.72 6.40
N LYS A 223 -7.90 33.31 5.60
CA LYS A 223 -9.29 33.81 5.69
C LYS A 223 -10.00 33.34 6.96
N ASP A 224 -9.74 32.11 7.38
CA ASP A 224 -10.27 31.56 8.64
C ASP A 224 -9.18 30.85 9.45
N PRO A 225 -8.35 31.62 10.19
CA PRO A 225 -7.25 31.06 10.97
C PRO A 225 -7.67 30.16 12.13
N SER A 226 -8.95 30.23 12.52
CA SER A 226 -9.52 29.46 13.63
C SER A 226 -9.88 28.03 13.21
N ASN A 227 -10.14 27.82 11.92
CA ASN A 227 -10.49 26.53 11.38
C ASN A 227 -9.24 25.68 11.12
N THR A 228 -9.06 24.64 11.93
CA THR A 228 -7.88 23.76 11.90
C THR A 228 -7.79 22.95 10.61
N VAL A 229 -8.92 22.67 9.96
CA VAL A 229 -9.00 21.81 8.76
C VAL A 229 -8.13 22.34 7.64
N TYR A 230 -8.02 23.66 7.45
CA TYR A 230 -7.18 24.23 6.40
C TYR A 230 -5.70 23.97 6.62
N THR A 231 -5.25 23.98 7.87
CA THR A 231 -3.86 23.66 8.20
C THR A 231 -3.61 22.16 8.07
N GLU A 232 -4.57 21.32 8.46
CA GLU A 232 -4.50 19.87 8.22
C GLU A 232 -4.41 19.54 6.72
N MET A 233 -5.20 20.21 5.88
CA MET A 233 -5.13 20.07 4.42
C MET A 233 -3.80 20.54 3.84
N LEU A 234 -3.22 21.62 4.38
CA LEU A 234 -1.90 22.11 3.98
C LEU A 234 -0.78 21.15 4.40
N ILE A 235 -0.87 20.55 5.59
CA ILE A 235 0.04 19.49 6.04
C ILE A 235 -0.07 18.29 5.07
N TRP A 236 -1.29 17.83 4.80
CA TRP A 236 -1.55 16.74 3.86
C TRP A 236 -0.96 17.04 2.48
N PHE A 237 -1.16 18.25 1.93
CA PHE A 237 -0.55 18.68 0.67
C PHE A 237 0.97 18.51 0.68
N PHE A 238 1.65 19.00 1.72
CA PHE A 238 3.11 18.88 1.81
C PHE A 238 3.58 17.43 1.94
N LEU A 239 2.81 16.58 2.63
CA LEU A 239 3.10 15.15 2.72
C LEU A 239 2.97 14.46 1.36
N GLN A 240 1.91 14.75 0.60
CA GLN A 240 1.72 14.22 -0.76
C GLN A 240 2.84 14.68 -1.71
N SER A 241 3.26 15.94 -1.61
CA SER A 241 4.40 16.49 -2.37
C SER A 241 5.77 16.07 -1.85
N LYS A 242 5.85 15.14 -0.87
CA LYS A 242 7.09 14.71 -0.19
C LYS A 242 7.95 15.86 0.36
N ASN A 243 7.34 17.02 0.63
CA ASN A 243 7.98 18.17 1.24
C ASN A 243 7.88 18.09 2.77
N PHE A 244 8.53 17.07 3.33
CA PHE A 244 8.47 16.75 4.76
C PHE A 244 8.95 17.90 5.65
N ASN A 245 9.92 18.70 5.18
CA ASN A 245 10.39 19.88 5.92
C ASN A 245 9.29 20.94 6.08
N ALA A 246 8.55 21.24 5.02
CA ALA A 246 7.44 22.19 5.09
C ALA A 246 6.29 21.63 5.93
N ALA A 247 5.95 20.35 5.76
CA ALA A 247 4.95 19.66 6.58
C ALA A 247 5.30 19.74 8.07
N PHE A 248 6.55 19.46 8.44
CA PHE A 248 7.04 19.56 9.82
C PHE A 248 6.79 20.95 10.43
N GLN A 249 7.13 22.02 9.71
CA GLN A 249 6.91 23.40 10.21
C GLN A 249 5.42 23.67 10.46
N GLN A 250 4.55 23.19 9.56
CA GLN A 250 3.11 23.33 9.74
C GLN A 250 2.59 22.50 10.92
N CYS A 251 3.08 21.28 11.14
CA CYS A 251 2.72 20.46 12.30
C CYS A 251 3.11 21.15 13.63
N VAL A 252 4.33 21.71 13.71
CA VAL A 252 4.78 22.44 14.91
C VAL A 252 3.92 23.67 15.16
N ALA A 253 3.62 24.45 14.11
CA ALA A 253 2.77 25.62 14.22
C ALA A 253 1.32 25.25 14.62
N PHE A 254 0.82 24.13 14.09
CA PHE A 254 -0.49 23.59 14.40
C PHE A 254 -0.61 23.25 15.90
N GLU A 255 0.28 22.42 16.42
CA GLU A 255 0.31 22.00 17.83
C GLU A 255 0.38 23.21 18.79
N LYS A 256 1.22 24.21 18.45
CA LYS A 256 1.35 25.43 19.25
C LYS A 256 0.05 26.24 19.27
N ARG A 257 -0.65 26.34 18.13
CA ARG A 257 -1.90 27.12 18.03
C ARG A 257 -3.06 26.41 18.71
N THR A 258 -3.14 25.08 18.60
CA THR A 258 -4.24 24.28 19.16
C THR A 258 -4.01 23.87 20.62
N GLN A 259 -2.80 24.10 21.16
CA GLN A 259 -2.36 23.54 22.44
C GLN A 259 -2.56 22.01 22.49
N GLY A 260 -2.18 21.35 21.39
CA GLY A 260 -2.36 19.92 21.23
C GLY A 260 -1.45 19.09 22.15
N ASP A 261 -1.72 17.80 22.19
CA ASP A 261 -1.07 16.83 23.07
C ASP A 261 0.20 16.20 22.46
N GLY A 262 0.53 16.57 21.21
CA GLY A 262 1.66 16.04 20.44
C GLY A 262 1.27 14.99 19.39
N ARG A 263 -0.02 14.65 19.25
CA ARG A 263 -0.47 13.61 18.33
C ARG A 263 -0.12 13.91 16.87
N GLN A 264 -0.29 15.15 16.42
CA GLN A 264 -0.01 15.53 15.04
C GLN A 264 1.48 15.38 14.69
N LEU A 265 2.37 15.67 15.66
CA LEU A 265 3.81 15.48 15.48
C LEU A 265 4.22 14.00 15.49
N ILE A 266 3.55 13.17 16.29
CA ILE A 266 3.77 11.71 16.28
C ILE A 266 3.31 11.12 14.95
N ASP A 267 2.11 11.47 14.47
CA ASP A 267 1.58 11.00 13.18
C ASP A 267 2.45 11.47 11.99
N PHE A 268 2.99 12.69 12.06
CA PHE A 268 3.99 13.16 11.11
C PHE A 268 5.28 12.33 11.18
N ALA A 269 5.75 12.01 12.38
CA ALA A 269 6.95 11.21 12.56
C ALA A 269 6.78 9.78 12.02
N THR A 270 5.64 9.13 12.24
CA THR A 270 5.37 7.79 11.69
C THR A 270 5.36 7.79 10.17
N THR A 271 4.74 8.80 9.55
CA THR A 271 4.80 8.97 8.08
C THR A 271 6.23 9.15 7.59
N CYS A 272 7.06 9.92 8.31
CA CYS A 272 8.48 10.05 7.98
C CYS A 272 9.23 8.72 8.11
N LEU A 273 8.93 7.90 9.13
CA LEU A 273 9.53 6.57 9.29
C LEU A 273 9.20 5.62 8.14
N GLU A 274 7.98 5.68 7.60
CA GLU A 274 7.54 4.91 6.44
C GLU A 274 8.23 5.34 5.13
N ASN A 275 8.63 6.61 5.07
CA ASN A 275 9.33 7.21 3.92
C ASN A 275 10.86 7.26 4.11
N TYR A 276 11.40 6.56 5.11
CA TYR A 276 12.83 6.50 5.45
C TYR A 276 13.47 7.86 5.82
N GLU A 277 12.65 8.84 6.21
CA GLU A 277 13.06 10.18 6.67
C GLU A 277 13.29 10.21 8.20
N TYR A 278 14.26 9.43 8.68
CA TYR A 278 14.49 9.21 10.11
C TYR A 278 14.84 10.47 10.89
N ASP A 279 15.68 11.35 10.33
CA ASP A 279 16.12 12.56 11.03
C ASP A 279 14.96 13.52 11.31
N LEU A 280 14.04 13.66 10.36
CA LEU A 280 12.82 14.46 10.53
C LEU A 280 11.84 13.82 11.51
N ALA A 281 11.70 12.49 11.49
CA ALA A 281 10.90 11.78 12.47
C ALA A 281 11.41 12.04 13.89
N VAL A 282 12.72 11.86 14.12
CA VAL A 282 13.36 12.11 15.43
C VAL A 282 13.21 13.58 15.83
N LYS A 283 13.37 14.53 14.90
CA LYS A 283 13.19 15.96 15.17
C LYS A 283 11.77 16.28 15.63
N ALA A 284 10.75 15.71 15.00
CA ALA A 284 9.35 15.89 15.40
C ALA A 284 9.04 15.32 16.77
N LEU A 285 9.56 14.13 17.07
CA LEU A 285 9.37 13.49 18.38
C LEU A 285 10.09 14.25 19.49
N ASN A 286 11.28 14.78 19.23
CA ASN A 286 11.99 15.65 20.17
C ASN A 286 11.19 16.93 20.48
N GLU A 287 10.43 17.49 19.53
CA GLU A 287 9.59 18.67 19.79
C GLU A 287 8.50 18.34 20.84
N VAL A 288 7.86 17.17 20.73
CA VAL A 288 6.87 16.69 21.71
C VAL A 288 7.50 16.51 23.09
N ILE A 289 8.70 15.93 23.14
CA ILE A 289 9.43 15.65 24.38
C ILE A 289 9.89 16.95 25.06
N ASN A 290 10.52 17.85 24.30
CA ASN A 290 11.11 19.08 24.82
C ASN A 290 10.06 20.08 25.30
N GLN A 291 8.91 20.13 24.64
CA GLN A 291 7.76 20.93 25.09
C GLN A 291 6.99 20.27 26.24
N ASN A 292 7.36 19.05 26.64
CA ASN A 292 6.72 18.29 27.72
C ASN A 292 5.20 18.14 27.51
N LEU A 293 4.79 17.85 26.26
CA LEU A 293 3.39 17.60 25.91
C LEU A 293 2.90 16.29 26.54
N SER A 294 1.57 16.12 26.60
CA SER A 294 0.93 14.98 27.26
C SER A 294 1.42 13.63 26.74
N LEU A 295 1.66 13.50 25.42
CA LEU A 295 2.13 12.26 24.79
C LEU A 295 3.66 12.07 24.79
N LYS A 296 4.41 12.78 25.66
CA LYS A 296 5.88 12.69 25.69
C LYS A 296 6.45 11.28 25.82
N ILE A 297 5.80 10.39 26.58
CA ILE A 297 6.29 9.02 26.79
C ILE A 297 6.11 8.19 25.52
N GLU A 298 4.98 8.36 24.84
CA GLU A 298 4.74 7.74 23.53
C GLU A 298 5.76 8.27 22.50
N ALA A 299 6.02 9.58 22.49
CA ALA A 299 7.03 10.17 21.63
C ALA A 299 8.45 9.64 21.91
N GLN A 300 8.80 9.42 23.18
CA GLN A 300 10.07 8.77 23.54
C GLN A 300 10.15 7.34 22.97
N GLN A 301 9.09 6.55 23.09
CA GLN A 301 9.06 5.19 22.54
C GLN A 301 9.20 5.19 21.02
N TRP A 302 8.48 6.08 20.32
CA TRP A 302 8.62 6.25 18.87
C TRP A 302 10.00 6.72 18.46
N LYS A 303 10.66 7.56 19.28
CA LYS A 303 12.02 8.06 19.01
C LYS A 303 13.02 6.92 19.06
N LEU A 304 12.90 6.04 20.05
CA LEU A 304 13.73 4.83 20.14
C LEU A 304 13.46 3.90 18.94
N SER A 305 12.20 3.68 18.55
CA SER A 305 11.86 2.93 17.34
C SER A 305 12.48 3.53 16.07
N ALA A 306 12.50 4.86 15.97
CA ALA A 306 13.10 5.58 14.86
C ALA A 306 14.60 5.31 14.79
N TYR A 307 15.31 5.42 15.91
CA TYR A 307 16.73 5.11 15.99
C TYR A 307 17.02 3.65 15.66
N PHE A 308 16.23 2.71 16.18
CA PHE A 308 16.41 1.31 15.85
C PHE A 308 16.29 1.08 14.34
N LYS A 309 15.24 1.60 13.70
CA LYS A 309 15.08 1.51 12.24
C LYS A 309 16.23 2.18 11.49
N GLN A 310 16.66 3.36 11.92
CA GLN A 310 17.78 4.09 11.29
C GLN A 310 19.08 3.29 11.37
N VAL A 311 19.44 2.79 12.55
CA VAL A 311 20.67 2.02 12.80
C VAL A 311 20.68 0.71 12.02
N THR A 312 19.56 -0.03 12.05
CA THR A 312 19.44 -1.33 11.37
C THR A 312 19.38 -1.23 9.85
N SER A 313 18.82 -0.12 9.32
CA SER A 313 18.68 0.11 7.87
C SER A 313 19.93 0.73 7.26
N PHE A 314 20.38 1.89 7.77
CA PHE A 314 21.47 2.66 7.16
C PHE A 314 22.87 2.19 7.56
N ARG A 315 23.01 1.54 8.72
CA ARG A 315 24.25 0.89 9.21
C ARG A 315 25.51 1.76 9.20
N LYS A 316 25.37 3.07 9.04
CA LYS A 316 26.43 4.06 8.99
C LYS A 316 26.10 5.17 9.97
N PHE A 317 26.93 5.30 10.98
CA PHE A 317 26.77 6.25 12.08
C PHE A 317 28.15 6.62 12.60
N THR A 318 28.26 7.83 13.11
CA THR A 318 29.42 8.27 13.88
C THR A 318 29.37 7.70 15.29
N ASP A 319 30.53 7.58 15.95
CA ASP A 319 30.58 7.16 17.36
C ASP A 319 29.78 8.11 18.26
N GLN A 320 29.75 9.40 17.93
CA GLN A 320 28.97 10.40 18.67
C GLN A 320 27.47 10.16 18.56
N GLU A 321 26.95 9.90 17.35
CA GLU A 321 25.54 9.58 17.14
C GLU A 321 25.15 8.29 17.86
N MET A 322 25.96 7.24 17.72
CA MET A 322 25.70 5.96 18.39
C MET A 322 25.69 6.11 19.92
N ASN A 323 26.64 6.85 20.49
CA ASN A 323 26.67 7.11 21.93
C ASN A 323 25.45 7.92 22.40
N SER A 324 24.97 8.88 21.60
CA SER A 324 23.73 9.61 21.90
C SER A 324 22.51 8.70 21.89
N ILE A 325 22.40 7.79 20.91
CA ILE A 325 21.31 6.82 20.81
C ILE A 325 21.32 5.91 22.05
N ILE A 326 22.49 5.36 22.40
CA ILE A 326 22.66 4.53 23.59
C ILE A 326 22.23 5.27 24.86
N ALA A 327 22.64 6.53 25.02
CA ALA A 327 22.26 7.35 26.18
C ALA A 327 20.74 7.55 26.28
N ASP A 328 20.05 7.77 25.15
CA ASP A 328 18.58 7.90 25.12
C ASP A 328 17.88 6.58 25.52
N TYR A 329 18.38 5.43 25.05
CA TYR A 329 17.88 4.11 25.50
C TYR A 329 18.10 3.90 27.00
N GLU A 330 19.30 4.19 27.51
CA GLU A 330 19.63 4.05 28.93
C GLU A 330 18.78 4.97 29.80
N GLN A 331 18.58 6.21 29.37
CA GLN A 331 17.71 7.16 30.07
C GLN A 331 16.28 6.62 30.16
N PHE A 332 15.72 6.14 29.04
CA PHE A 332 14.37 5.58 29.03
C PHE A 332 14.25 4.33 29.92
N LEU A 333 15.21 3.41 29.83
CA LEU A 333 15.24 2.17 30.60
C LEU A 333 15.50 2.38 32.11
N SER A 334 16.08 3.52 32.50
CA SER A 334 16.28 3.87 33.92
C SER A 334 14.98 4.20 34.66
N ASN A 335 13.90 4.53 33.93
CA ASN A 335 12.63 4.92 34.51
C ASN A 335 11.76 3.70 34.89
N LYS A 336 11.76 3.36 36.18
CA LYS A 336 11.08 2.17 36.72
C LYS A 336 9.56 2.17 36.57
N ASP A 337 8.93 3.34 36.47
CA ASP A 337 7.48 3.45 36.31
C ASP A 337 7.01 3.05 34.89
N ILE A 338 7.89 3.22 33.90
CA ILE A 338 7.62 2.90 32.48
C ILE A 338 7.79 1.39 32.21
N LEU A 339 8.68 0.71 32.93
CA LEU A 339 8.98 -0.71 32.73
C LEU A 339 7.81 -1.66 33.03
N ARG A 340 6.75 -1.19 33.71
CA ARG A 340 5.55 -2.00 34.02
C ARG A 340 4.66 -2.28 32.80
N TYR A 341 4.81 -1.54 31.69
CA TYR A 341 3.98 -1.69 30.49
C TYR A 341 4.83 -1.77 29.21
N GLY A 342 4.93 -2.96 28.60
CA GLY A 342 5.33 -3.08 27.17
C GLY A 342 6.78 -2.76 26.80
N SER A 343 7.74 -2.82 27.74
CA SER A 343 9.14 -2.46 27.48
C SER A 343 10.01 -3.56 26.84
N ASP A 344 9.48 -4.77 26.62
CA ASP A 344 10.26 -5.91 26.12
C ASP A 344 10.93 -5.62 24.78
N ARG A 345 10.21 -4.97 23.86
CA ARG A 345 10.75 -4.58 22.56
C ARG A 345 11.97 -3.67 22.74
N ILE A 346 11.87 -2.66 23.59
CA ILE A 346 12.95 -1.66 23.81
C ILE A 346 14.16 -2.32 24.47
N VAL A 347 13.96 -3.26 25.39
CA VAL A 347 15.04 -4.05 26.00
C VAL A 347 15.81 -4.84 24.93
N LEU A 348 15.09 -5.53 24.04
CA LEU A 348 15.70 -6.32 22.97
C LEU A 348 16.39 -5.44 21.92
N GLU A 349 15.77 -4.33 21.52
CA GLU A 349 16.37 -3.35 20.61
C GLU A 349 17.64 -2.73 21.17
N TYR A 350 17.64 -2.35 22.46
CA TYR A 350 18.81 -1.81 23.11
C TYR A 350 19.97 -2.80 23.10
N ALA A 351 19.70 -4.05 23.49
CA ALA A 351 20.73 -5.09 23.48
C ALA A 351 21.21 -5.41 22.06
N GLU A 352 20.34 -5.34 21.07
CA GLU A 352 20.69 -5.49 19.66
C GLU A 352 21.58 -4.35 19.17
N ILE A 353 21.27 -3.10 19.49
CA ILE A 353 22.12 -1.95 19.20
C ILE A 353 23.51 -2.14 19.82
N LEU A 354 23.57 -2.47 21.12
CA LEU A 354 24.83 -2.70 21.81
C LEU A 354 25.66 -3.82 21.16
N GLY A 355 25.04 -4.98 20.92
CA GLY A 355 25.73 -6.18 20.45
C GLY A 355 26.15 -6.13 18.99
N PHE A 356 25.24 -5.68 18.12
CA PHE A 356 25.35 -5.88 16.68
C PHE A 356 25.80 -4.62 15.94
N TYR A 357 25.68 -3.44 16.55
CA TYR A 357 25.95 -2.17 15.87
C TYR A 357 27.03 -1.35 16.59
N ALA A 358 26.90 -1.15 17.90
CA ALA A 358 27.78 -0.29 18.70
C ALA A 358 29.12 -0.92 19.12
N ASN A 359 29.38 -2.18 18.75
CA ASN A 359 30.59 -2.92 19.15
C ASN A 359 30.73 -3.05 20.69
N GLN A 360 29.61 -3.16 21.40
CA GLN A 360 29.52 -3.28 22.85
C GLN A 360 28.85 -4.62 23.25
N ALA A 361 29.13 -5.70 22.52
CA ALA A 361 28.60 -7.04 22.80
C ALA A 361 28.82 -7.53 24.24
N PRO A 362 29.96 -7.27 24.92
CA PRO A 362 30.10 -7.64 26.33
C PRO A 362 29.12 -6.91 27.26
N LYS A 363 28.83 -5.63 26.97
CA LYS A 363 27.83 -4.84 27.71
C LYS A 363 26.42 -5.38 27.45
N ALA A 364 26.12 -5.74 26.21
CA ALA A 364 24.85 -6.38 25.83
C ALA A 364 24.64 -7.70 26.57
N LYS A 365 25.66 -8.57 26.60
CA LYS A 365 25.63 -9.86 27.31
C LYS A 365 25.24 -9.67 28.78
N LYS A 366 26.00 -8.82 29.50
CA LYS A 366 25.74 -8.54 30.91
C LYS A 366 24.34 -7.97 31.15
N PHE A 367 23.92 -7.00 30.33
CA PHE A 367 22.60 -6.40 30.43
C PHE A 367 21.47 -7.43 30.28
N LEU A 368 21.58 -8.33 29.29
CA LEU A 368 20.60 -9.38 29.05
C LEU A 368 20.61 -10.47 30.14
N GLU A 369 21.77 -10.83 30.68
CA GLU A 369 21.90 -11.75 31.82
C GLU A 369 21.16 -11.19 33.05
N ASP A 370 21.43 -9.93 33.41
CA ASP A 370 20.78 -9.25 34.52
C ASP A 370 19.25 -9.18 34.30
N LYS A 371 18.83 -8.82 33.08
CA LYS A 371 17.41 -8.76 32.70
C LYS A 371 16.73 -10.12 32.75
N ALA A 372 17.40 -11.18 32.29
CA ALA A 372 16.86 -12.53 32.31
C ALA A 372 16.61 -13.07 33.73
N LEU A 373 17.15 -12.43 34.78
CA LEU A 373 16.96 -12.78 36.19
C LEU A 373 15.85 -11.97 36.88
N GLU A 374 15.27 -10.97 36.22
CA GLU A 374 14.22 -10.14 36.82
C GLU A 374 12.96 -10.96 37.19
N LYS A 375 12.37 -10.60 38.33
CA LYS A 375 11.11 -11.18 38.81
C LYS A 375 9.94 -10.52 38.10
N GLY A 376 8.92 -11.30 37.75
CA GLY A 376 7.71 -10.81 37.07
C GLY A 376 7.71 -10.95 35.55
N LEU A 377 8.82 -11.39 34.95
CA LEU A 377 8.84 -11.78 33.54
C LEU A 377 8.05 -13.08 33.33
N THR A 378 7.19 -13.08 32.32
CA THR A 378 6.60 -14.31 31.78
C THR A 378 7.67 -15.21 31.17
N ASP A 379 7.37 -16.50 31.04
CA ASP A 379 8.31 -17.45 30.43
C ASP A 379 8.66 -17.07 28.99
N MET A 380 7.68 -16.56 28.21
CA MET A 380 7.88 -16.09 26.85
C MET A 380 8.80 -14.87 26.78
N GLN A 381 8.63 -13.88 27.67
CA GLN A 381 9.52 -12.72 27.75
C GLN A 381 10.95 -13.14 28.08
N ARG A 382 11.10 -14.04 29.07
CA ARG A 382 12.41 -14.59 29.46
C ARG A 382 13.06 -15.36 28.30
N ALA A 383 12.28 -16.12 27.54
CA ALA A 383 12.77 -16.84 26.37
C ALA A 383 13.27 -15.88 25.28
N LYS A 384 12.55 -14.80 24.98
CA LYS A 384 13.02 -13.77 24.02
C LYS A 384 14.33 -13.12 24.44
N ILE A 385 14.47 -12.78 25.73
CA ILE A 385 15.72 -12.23 26.28
C ILE A 385 16.85 -13.25 26.18
N LYS A 386 16.62 -14.51 26.56
CA LYS A 386 17.60 -15.60 26.44
C LYS A 386 18.01 -15.85 24.99
N LEU A 387 17.07 -15.75 24.05
CA LEU A 387 17.34 -15.94 22.63
C LEU A 387 18.29 -14.86 22.12
N LYS A 388 18.01 -13.59 22.44
CA LYS A 388 18.91 -12.48 22.10
C LYS A 388 20.27 -12.61 22.79
N LEU A 389 20.30 -13.09 24.04
CA LEU A 389 21.53 -13.36 24.77
C LEU A 389 22.37 -14.43 24.06
N ALA A 390 21.74 -15.50 23.59
CA ALA A 390 22.40 -16.53 22.80
C ALA A 390 22.97 -15.96 21.49
N ASP A 391 22.23 -15.11 20.78
CA ASP A 391 22.74 -14.44 19.58
C ASP A 391 23.98 -13.58 19.90
N VAL A 392 23.97 -12.86 21.03
CA VAL A 392 25.14 -12.07 21.49
C VAL A 392 26.32 -12.97 21.87
N CYS A 393 26.07 -14.14 22.46
CA CYS A 393 27.12 -15.12 22.74
C CYS A 393 27.80 -15.62 21.45
N VAL A 394 27.07 -15.77 20.34
CA VAL A 394 27.66 -16.11 19.03
C VAL A 394 28.62 -15.02 18.55
N ILE A 395 28.24 -13.74 18.68
CA ILE A 395 29.11 -12.60 18.34
C ILE A 395 30.40 -12.62 19.17
N LEU A 396 30.28 -12.97 20.46
CA LEU A 396 31.39 -13.06 21.40
C LEU A 396 32.22 -14.34 21.28
N ASP A 397 31.99 -15.17 20.25
CA ASP A 397 32.64 -16.47 20.05
C ASP A 397 32.43 -17.46 21.22
N SER A 398 31.41 -17.23 22.04
CA SER A 398 31.00 -18.10 23.15
C SER A 398 29.95 -19.11 22.67
N ILE A 399 30.35 -19.93 21.69
CA ILE A 399 29.44 -20.77 20.89
C ILE A 399 28.66 -21.80 21.73
N TRP A 400 29.30 -22.40 22.74
CA TRP A 400 28.66 -23.39 23.61
C TRP A 400 27.66 -22.77 24.59
N ASP A 401 27.93 -21.55 25.08
CA ASP A 401 26.96 -20.78 25.87
C ASP A 401 25.70 -20.49 25.02
N ALA A 402 25.90 -20.11 23.75
CA ALA A 402 24.81 -19.86 22.82
C ALA A 402 23.99 -21.14 22.57
N SER A 403 24.66 -22.26 22.27
CA SER A 403 24.01 -23.56 22.06
C SER A 403 23.17 -24.00 23.25
N LEU A 404 23.72 -23.91 24.46
CA LEU A 404 23.00 -24.25 25.69
C LEU A 404 21.73 -23.40 25.86
N LEU A 405 21.81 -22.09 25.63
CA LEU A 405 20.66 -21.20 25.73
C LEU A 405 19.59 -21.53 24.67
N TYR A 406 19.99 -21.79 23.42
CA TYR A 406 19.06 -22.19 22.37
C TYR A 406 18.35 -23.51 22.72
N MET A 407 19.09 -24.50 23.23
CA MET A 407 18.50 -25.79 23.65
C MET A 407 17.48 -25.60 24.78
N GLN A 408 17.81 -24.79 25.80
CA GLN A 408 16.88 -24.49 26.89
C GLN A 408 15.56 -23.88 26.38
N ILE A 409 15.64 -23.00 25.39
CA ILE A 409 14.45 -22.36 24.80
C ILE A 409 13.66 -23.38 23.99
N ASN A 410 14.31 -24.14 23.12
CA ASN A 410 13.66 -25.18 22.32
C ASN A 410 12.96 -26.23 23.22
N ASP A 411 13.59 -26.67 24.30
CA ASP A 411 13.00 -27.66 25.21
C ASP A 411 11.77 -27.10 25.95
N ALA A 412 11.82 -25.83 26.36
CA ALA A 412 10.71 -25.17 27.04
C ALA A 412 9.55 -24.80 26.08
N PHE A 413 9.84 -24.54 24.80
CA PHE A 413 8.90 -23.97 23.83
C PHE A 413 8.80 -24.81 22.54
N LYS A 414 8.87 -26.15 22.68
CA LYS A 414 9.04 -27.11 21.57
C LYS A 414 8.07 -26.96 20.40
N PHE A 415 6.84 -26.54 20.66
CA PHE A 415 5.78 -26.41 19.64
C PHE A 415 5.50 -24.95 19.25
N GLU A 416 6.20 -24.01 19.86
CA GLU A 416 6.03 -22.58 19.61
C GLU A 416 7.06 -22.08 18.58
N PRO A 417 6.76 -20.99 17.84
CA PRO A 417 7.68 -20.41 16.87
C PRO A 417 9.07 -20.08 17.44
N ILE A 418 9.13 -19.59 18.69
CA ILE A 418 10.40 -19.24 19.36
C ILE A 418 11.28 -20.48 19.64
N GLY A 419 10.68 -21.63 19.94
CA GLY A 419 11.41 -22.88 20.12
C GLY A 419 11.97 -23.40 18.79
N ASN A 420 11.19 -23.29 17.72
CA ASN A 420 11.65 -23.61 16.37
C ASN A 420 12.80 -22.69 15.91
N GLU A 421 12.70 -21.38 16.19
CA GLU A 421 13.78 -20.42 15.91
C GLU A 421 15.05 -20.78 16.69
N ALA A 422 14.93 -21.05 17.99
CA ALA A 422 16.06 -21.46 18.82
C ALA A 422 16.68 -22.77 18.31
N LYS A 423 15.86 -23.76 17.92
CA LYS A 423 16.34 -25.01 17.33
C LYS A 423 17.08 -24.79 16.02
N PHE A 424 16.59 -23.92 15.15
CA PHE A 424 17.27 -23.56 13.90
C PHE A 424 18.63 -22.91 14.17
N LYS A 425 18.66 -21.91 15.07
CA LYS A 425 19.91 -21.25 15.46
C LYS A 425 20.90 -22.21 16.13
N ASN A 426 20.41 -23.19 16.89
CA ASN A 426 21.26 -24.25 17.42
C ASN A 426 21.80 -25.18 16.33
N ALA A 427 20.99 -25.57 15.35
CA ALA A 427 21.45 -26.35 14.19
C ALA A 427 22.56 -25.61 13.42
N ARG A 428 22.45 -24.27 13.31
CA ARG A 428 23.49 -23.43 12.74
C ARG A 428 24.81 -23.48 13.51
N ILE A 429 24.78 -23.65 14.83
CA ILE A 429 26.01 -23.83 15.62
C ILE A 429 26.78 -25.08 15.15
N PHE A 430 26.10 -26.20 15.01
CA PHE A 430 26.70 -27.44 14.51
C PHE A 430 27.15 -27.33 13.05
N TYR A 431 26.39 -26.61 12.23
CA TYR A 431 26.81 -26.27 10.87
C TYR A 431 28.14 -25.49 10.85
N PHE A 432 28.31 -24.49 11.72
CA PHE A 432 29.56 -23.73 11.81
C PHE A 432 30.74 -24.54 12.37
N ASP A 433 30.45 -25.58 13.15
CA ASP A 433 31.45 -26.53 13.68
C ASP A 433 31.89 -27.57 12.63
N GLY A 434 31.20 -27.66 11.49
CA GLY A 434 31.47 -28.66 10.45
C GLY A 434 30.73 -29.99 10.67
N GLU A 435 29.85 -30.06 11.66
CA GLU A 435 28.99 -31.21 11.99
C GLU A 435 27.74 -31.23 11.08
N PHE A 436 27.97 -31.29 9.77
CA PHE A 436 26.92 -31.11 8.75
C PHE A 436 25.83 -32.17 8.82
N GLU A 437 26.17 -33.44 9.10
CA GLU A 437 25.17 -34.51 9.24
C GLU A 437 24.22 -34.26 10.40
N TYR A 438 24.77 -33.81 11.53
CA TYR A 438 23.96 -33.46 12.70
C TYR A 438 23.09 -32.25 12.41
N ALA A 439 23.67 -31.17 11.84
CA ALA A 439 22.92 -29.98 11.45
C ALA A 439 21.77 -30.36 10.50
N GLN A 440 22.05 -31.17 9.48
CA GLN A 440 21.07 -31.66 8.51
C GLN A 440 19.92 -32.42 9.19
N SER A 441 20.23 -33.31 10.14
CA SER A 441 19.20 -34.03 10.90
C SER A 441 18.24 -33.10 11.65
N GLN A 442 18.75 -31.97 12.18
CA GLN A 442 17.92 -30.99 12.89
C GLN A 442 17.06 -30.18 11.92
N LEU A 443 17.62 -29.83 10.75
CA LEU A 443 16.94 -29.08 9.69
C LEU A 443 15.79 -29.89 9.08
N ASP A 444 15.96 -31.20 8.89
CA ASP A 444 14.90 -32.06 8.36
C ASP A 444 13.67 -32.14 9.27
N VAL A 445 13.85 -32.01 10.59
CA VAL A 445 12.73 -31.87 11.52
C VAL A 445 12.06 -30.50 11.39
N LEU A 446 12.84 -29.43 11.19
CA LEU A 446 12.32 -28.06 11.07
C LEU A 446 11.58 -27.83 9.75
N LYS A 447 11.96 -28.52 8.68
CA LYS A 447 11.25 -28.52 7.38
C LYS A 447 9.79 -28.99 7.52
N GLN A 448 9.50 -29.81 8.51
CA GLN A 448 8.15 -30.31 8.82
C GLN A 448 7.37 -29.41 9.80
N ALA A 449 7.98 -28.33 10.31
CA ALA A 449 7.33 -27.43 11.25
C ALA A 449 6.31 -26.51 10.55
N THR A 450 5.25 -26.13 11.27
CA THR A 450 4.14 -25.31 10.75
C THR A 450 4.49 -23.83 10.54
N SER A 451 5.63 -23.35 11.08
CA SER A 451 6.08 -21.97 10.90
C SER A 451 6.72 -21.78 9.52
N ARG A 452 6.03 -21.07 8.62
CA ARG A 452 6.47 -20.84 7.23
C ARG A 452 7.86 -20.18 7.14
N PHE A 453 8.17 -19.21 7.99
CA PHE A 453 9.43 -18.47 7.94
C PHE A 453 10.64 -19.33 8.34
N ILE A 454 10.55 -20.02 9.48
CA ILE A 454 11.63 -20.91 9.93
C ILE A 454 11.80 -22.11 9.00
N SER A 455 10.70 -22.60 8.40
CA SER A 455 10.76 -23.65 7.40
C SER A 455 11.56 -23.19 6.18
N ASN A 456 11.36 -21.97 5.67
CA ASN A 456 12.15 -21.44 4.53
C ASN A 456 13.65 -21.33 4.85
N ASP A 457 14.03 -20.74 5.99
CA ASP A 457 15.44 -20.60 6.39
C ASP A 457 16.10 -21.99 6.59
N ALA A 458 15.36 -22.94 7.17
CA ALA A 458 15.83 -24.30 7.36
C ALA A 458 15.98 -25.06 6.04
N ILE A 459 15.07 -24.84 5.08
CA ILE A 459 15.15 -25.40 3.72
C ILE A 459 16.39 -24.85 3.01
N GLN A 460 16.62 -23.54 3.04
CA GLN A 460 17.78 -22.92 2.37
C GLN A 460 19.10 -23.48 2.92
N LEU A 461 19.27 -23.52 4.24
CA LEU A 461 20.48 -24.09 4.83
C LEU A 461 20.61 -25.60 4.55
N SER A 462 19.49 -26.33 4.54
CA SER A 462 19.48 -27.76 4.19
C SER A 462 19.90 -27.99 2.74
N LEU A 463 19.44 -27.16 1.79
CA LEU A 463 19.82 -27.28 0.39
C LEU A 463 21.29 -26.96 0.20
N LEU A 464 21.76 -25.87 0.80
CA LEU A 464 23.18 -25.50 0.81
C LEU A 464 24.05 -26.66 1.28
N ILE A 465 23.71 -27.30 2.41
CA ILE A 465 24.43 -28.48 2.91
C ILE A 465 24.37 -29.62 1.89
N LEU A 466 23.18 -30.00 1.41
CA LEU A 466 23.03 -31.16 0.51
C LEU A 466 23.73 -30.99 -0.85
N GLU A 467 23.77 -29.77 -1.39
CA GLU A 467 24.42 -29.47 -2.68
C GLU A 467 25.96 -29.47 -2.56
N ASN A 468 26.47 -29.21 -1.35
CA ASN A 468 27.89 -28.98 -1.09
C ASN A 468 28.54 -30.03 -0.16
N TYR A 469 27.80 -31.07 0.24
CA TYR A 469 28.27 -32.16 1.12
C TYR A 469 28.22 -33.51 0.39
N GLY A 470 29.34 -34.27 0.35
CA GLY A 470 29.34 -35.63 -0.20
C GLY A 470 30.66 -36.19 -0.77
N LEU A 471 31.69 -35.37 -0.99
CA LEU A 471 33.06 -35.76 -1.41
C LEU A 471 34.11 -34.97 -0.60
N ASP A 472 35.32 -35.52 -0.41
CA ASP A 472 36.36 -34.93 0.46
C ASP A 472 36.70 -33.46 0.14
N SER A 473 36.86 -33.10 -1.15
CA SER A 473 37.12 -31.72 -1.59
C SER A 473 35.95 -30.77 -1.33
N ASN A 474 34.73 -31.28 -1.25
CA ASN A 474 33.53 -30.48 -1.01
C ASN A 474 33.36 -30.19 0.48
N TYR A 475 33.82 -31.09 1.35
CA TYR A 475 33.82 -30.88 2.80
C TYR A 475 34.71 -29.70 3.21
N GLU A 476 35.93 -29.61 2.68
CA GLU A 476 36.86 -28.53 3.00
C GLU A 476 36.31 -27.16 2.55
N ALA A 477 35.78 -27.09 1.32
CA ALA A 477 35.17 -25.87 0.79
C ALA A 477 33.95 -25.44 1.61
N MET A 478 33.07 -26.39 1.96
CA MET A 478 31.87 -26.13 2.74
C MET A 478 32.18 -25.72 4.18
N SER A 479 33.19 -26.32 4.80
CA SER A 479 33.66 -25.93 6.14
C SER A 479 34.23 -24.51 6.15
N ALA A 480 35.03 -24.17 5.15
CA ALA A 480 35.55 -22.81 4.98
C ALA A 480 34.40 -21.79 4.73
N TYR A 481 33.37 -22.19 3.99
CA TYR A 481 32.20 -21.35 3.75
C TYR A 481 31.41 -21.10 5.04
N ALA A 482 31.10 -22.17 5.79
CA ALA A 482 30.45 -22.08 7.11
C ALA A 482 31.25 -21.20 8.08
N LYS A 483 32.58 -21.31 8.06
CA LYS A 483 33.47 -20.45 8.85
C LYS A 483 33.37 -18.98 8.44
N SER A 484 33.30 -18.71 7.14
CA SER A 484 33.13 -17.36 6.59
C SER A 484 31.81 -16.74 7.08
N GLU A 485 30.71 -17.51 7.04
CA GLU A 485 29.41 -17.06 7.56
C GLU A 485 29.46 -16.74 9.06
N LEU A 486 30.06 -17.60 9.87
CA LEU A 486 30.23 -17.36 11.31
C LEU A 486 31.02 -16.07 11.57
N LEU A 487 32.13 -15.87 10.85
CA LEU A 487 32.94 -14.66 10.99
C LEU A 487 32.16 -13.40 10.62
N LEU A 488 31.26 -13.46 9.62
CA LEU A 488 30.35 -12.35 9.32
C LEU A 488 29.37 -12.09 10.46
N LEU A 489 28.78 -13.12 11.06
CA LEU A 489 27.91 -12.95 12.24
C LEU A 489 28.68 -12.31 13.41
N GLN A 490 29.95 -12.65 13.56
CA GLN A 490 30.86 -12.06 14.54
C GLN A 490 31.39 -10.69 14.14
N ARG A 491 30.97 -10.16 12.98
CA ARG A 491 31.44 -8.88 12.41
C ARG A 491 32.95 -8.82 12.14
N ARG A 492 33.59 -9.98 12.03
CA ARG A 492 35.01 -10.15 11.69
C ARG A 492 35.15 -10.18 10.16
N TYR A 493 34.76 -9.07 9.52
CA TYR A 493 34.62 -8.99 8.06
C TYR A 493 35.91 -9.30 7.31
N GLN A 494 37.05 -8.78 7.77
CA GLN A 494 38.34 -9.01 7.11
C GLN A 494 38.72 -10.50 7.10
N GLU A 495 38.55 -11.18 8.24
CA GLU A 495 38.81 -12.61 8.34
C GLU A 495 37.84 -13.42 7.50
N ALA A 496 36.56 -13.03 7.47
CA ALA A 496 35.56 -13.66 6.62
C ALA A 496 35.95 -13.57 5.13
N PHE A 497 36.40 -12.40 4.66
CA PHE A 497 36.84 -12.24 3.28
C PHE A 497 38.08 -13.09 2.96
N GLN A 498 39.03 -13.23 3.90
CA GLN A 498 40.19 -14.10 3.70
C GLN A 498 39.80 -15.57 3.49
N TRP A 499 38.83 -16.07 4.26
CA TRP A 499 38.28 -17.41 4.06
C TRP A 499 37.56 -17.56 2.73
N MET A 500 36.72 -16.59 2.34
CA MET A 500 36.05 -16.59 1.04
C MET A 500 37.03 -16.58 -0.14
N ASP A 501 38.11 -15.80 -0.05
CA ASP A 501 39.15 -15.75 -1.09
C ASP A 501 39.93 -17.06 -1.16
N THR A 502 40.17 -17.71 -0.02
CA THR A 502 40.78 -19.04 0.02
C THR A 502 39.93 -20.08 -0.70
N ILE A 503 38.60 -20.04 -0.53
CA ILE A 503 37.68 -20.94 -1.23
C ILE A 503 37.75 -20.70 -2.74
N ALA A 504 37.68 -19.45 -3.17
CA ALA A 504 37.73 -19.10 -4.59
C ALA A 504 39.07 -19.49 -5.27
N GLN A 505 40.18 -19.47 -4.52
CA GLN A 505 41.50 -19.86 -5.03
C GLN A 505 41.72 -21.37 -5.07
N ASN A 506 41.36 -22.07 -4.00
CA ASN A 506 41.64 -23.49 -3.84
C ASN A 506 40.56 -24.38 -4.48
N PHE A 507 39.34 -23.88 -4.61
CA PHE A 507 38.18 -24.58 -5.17
C PHE A 507 37.50 -23.75 -6.27
N PRO A 508 38.20 -23.36 -7.35
CA PRO A 508 37.67 -22.44 -8.37
C PRO A 508 36.48 -23.00 -9.16
N GLN A 509 36.29 -24.33 -9.17
CA GLN A 509 35.15 -25.02 -9.79
C GLN A 509 34.08 -25.42 -8.77
N SER A 510 34.15 -24.88 -7.55
CA SER A 510 33.13 -25.13 -6.53
C SER A 510 31.78 -24.61 -6.98
N VAL A 511 30.72 -25.32 -6.62
CA VAL A 511 29.35 -24.85 -6.81
C VAL A 511 29.00 -23.71 -5.85
N LEU A 512 29.82 -23.44 -4.82
CA LEU A 512 29.67 -22.31 -3.88
C LEU A 512 30.01 -20.93 -4.49
N ASN A 513 30.35 -20.83 -5.77
CA ASN A 513 30.85 -19.56 -6.32
C ASN A 513 29.79 -18.44 -6.34
N ASP A 514 28.52 -18.78 -6.59
CA ASP A 514 27.39 -17.86 -6.48
C ASP A 514 27.08 -17.54 -5.00
N ASP A 515 27.10 -18.54 -4.12
CA ASP A 515 27.01 -18.38 -2.67
C ASP A 515 28.05 -17.38 -2.14
N LEU A 516 29.31 -17.48 -2.60
CA LEU A 516 30.38 -16.56 -2.22
C LEU A 516 30.11 -15.12 -2.69
N LEU A 517 29.56 -14.93 -3.90
CA LEU A 517 29.18 -13.60 -4.37
C LEU A 517 28.07 -13.02 -3.50
N TYR A 518 27.05 -13.81 -3.17
CA TYR A 518 25.97 -13.39 -2.29
C TYR A 518 26.48 -13.05 -0.89
N LEU A 519 27.35 -13.88 -0.33
CA LEU A 519 27.92 -13.72 0.99
C LEU A 519 28.80 -12.47 1.08
N LYS A 520 29.62 -12.20 0.05
CA LYS A 520 30.38 -10.93 -0.06
C LYS A 520 29.47 -9.72 -0.16
N GLY A 521 28.40 -9.80 -0.97
CA GLY A 521 27.38 -8.76 -1.06
C GLY A 521 26.75 -8.46 0.30
N LYS A 522 26.34 -9.50 1.04
CA LYS A 522 25.81 -9.38 2.42
C LYS A 522 26.83 -8.78 3.39
N ALA A 523 28.10 -9.16 3.29
CA ALA A 523 29.15 -8.58 4.12
C ALA A 523 29.30 -7.08 3.91
N PHE A 524 29.29 -6.61 2.65
CA PHE A 524 29.34 -5.17 2.35
C PHE A 524 28.06 -4.44 2.75
N LEU A 525 26.89 -5.08 2.57
CA LEU A 525 25.61 -4.53 3.02
C LEU A 525 25.59 -4.32 4.55
N GLN A 526 26.08 -5.30 5.32
CA GLN A 526 26.18 -5.20 6.78
C GLN A 526 27.15 -4.11 7.25
N GLN A 527 28.15 -3.76 6.44
CA GLN A 527 29.08 -2.67 6.67
C GLN A 527 28.54 -1.30 6.21
N GLY A 528 27.32 -1.23 5.65
CA GLY A 528 26.76 -0.01 5.07
C GLY A 528 27.45 0.43 3.77
N SER A 529 28.22 -0.47 3.14
CA SER A 529 28.93 -0.23 1.88
C SER A 529 28.05 -0.63 0.69
N PHE A 530 26.96 0.12 0.51
CA PHE A 530 25.88 -0.22 -0.41
C PHE A 530 26.30 -0.36 -1.87
N ASP A 531 27.23 0.47 -2.35
CA ASP A 531 27.71 0.40 -3.74
C ASP A 531 28.48 -0.89 -4.02
N GLN A 532 29.31 -1.33 -3.06
CA GLN A 532 30.04 -2.60 -3.18
C GLN A 532 29.09 -3.78 -3.06
N ALA A 533 28.12 -3.73 -2.14
CA ALA A 533 27.09 -4.75 -2.03
C ALA A 533 26.33 -4.93 -3.35
N LEU A 534 25.93 -3.81 -3.97
CA LEU A 534 25.23 -3.79 -5.24
C LEU A 534 26.08 -4.37 -6.40
N ASP A 535 27.39 -4.09 -6.45
CA ASP A 535 28.29 -4.73 -7.43
C ASP A 535 28.29 -6.25 -7.31
N TYR A 536 28.46 -6.79 -6.09
CA TYR A 536 28.47 -8.25 -5.88
C TYR A 536 27.12 -8.90 -6.22
N PHE A 537 26.01 -8.30 -5.81
CA PHE A 537 24.69 -8.82 -6.15
C PHE A 537 24.40 -8.75 -7.66
N GLN A 538 24.79 -7.68 -8.34
CA GLN A 538 24.64 -7.57 -9.80
C GLN A 538 25.48 -8.61 -10.53
N ARG A 539 26.71 -8.85 -10.08
CA ARG A 539 27.57 -9.90 -10.62
C ARG A 539 26.93 -11.27 -10.45
N LEU A 540 26.33 -11.57 -9.31
CA LEU A 540 25.60 -12.81 -9.09
C LEU A 540 24.46 -12.96 -10.10
N VAL A 541 23.54 -11.98 -10.17
CA VAL A 541 22.38 -12.04 -11.09
C VAL A 541 22.81 -12.16 -12.55
N SER A 542 23.91 -11.51 -12.94
CA SER A 542 24.42 -11.56 -14.33
C SER A 542 25.14 -12.87 -14.68
N THR A 543 25.82 -13.49 -13.71
CA THR A 543 26.66 -14.68 -13.94
C THR A 543 25.87 -15.97 -13.69
N TYR A 544 24.93 -15.93 -12.74
CA TYR A 544 24.17 -17.07 -12.22
C TYR A 544 22.65 -16.78 -12.22
N PRO A 545 22.05 -16.38 -13.36
CA PRO A 545 20.65 -15.94 -13.39
C PRO A 545 19.63 -17.05 -13.07
N THR A 546 20.02 -18.32 -13.16
CA THR A 546 19.15 -19.48 -12.91
C THR A 546 19.35 -20.12 -11.54
N GLU A 547 20.38 -19.70 -10.79
CA GLU A 547 20.66 -20.25 -9.47
C GLU A 547 19.68 -19.76 -8.41
N LEU A 548 19.56 -20.52 -7.33
CA LEU A 548 18.58 -20.29 -6.27
C LEU A 548 18.73 -18.92 -5.59
N LEU A 549 19.93 -18.31 -5.63
CA LEU A 549 20.22 -17.02 -4.98
C LEU A 549 19.99 -15.81 -5.89
N ALA A 550 19.62 -15.99 -7.15
CA ALA A 550 19.47 -14.89 -8.09
C ALA A 550 18.31 -13.95 -7.72
N ASP A 551 17.19 -14.49 -7.25
CA ASP A 551 16.05 -13.71 -6.77
C ASP A 551 16.35 -13.02 -5.42
N ASP A 552 17.04 -13.71 -4.51
CA ASP A 552 17.61 -13.17 -3.27
C ASP A 552 18.48 -11.93 -3.54
N ALA A 553 19.46 -12.06 -4.44
CA ALA A 553 20.35 -10.96 -4.81
C ALA A 553 19.59 -9.81 -5.49
N LEU A 554 18.63 -10.12 -6.36
CA LEU A 554 17.80 -9.13 -7.05
C LEU A 554 16.90 -8.35 -6.06
N PHE A 555 16.38 -9.02 -5.04
CA PHE A 555 15.63 -8.38 -3.96
C PHE A 555 16.51 -7.43 -3.14
N GLN A 556 17.76 -7.83 -2.82
CA GLN A 556 18.71 -6.92 -2.16
C GLN A 556 19.07 -5.71 -3.03
N ILE A 557 19.25 -5.89 -4.35
CA ILE A 557 19.47 -4.77 -5.29
C ILE A 557 18.31 -3.78 -5.23
N ALA A 558 17.07 -4.27 -5.33
CA ALA A 558 15.87 -3.43 -5.29
C ALA A 558 15.75 -2.66 -3.97
N ASN A 559 16.01 -3.32 -2.83
CA ASN A 559 16.01 -2.66 -1.51
C ASN A 559 17.08 -1.57 -1.40
N ILE A 560 18.29 -1.82 -1.91
CA ILE A 560 19.37 -0.81 -1.92
C ILE A 560 18.96 0.40 -2.77
N GLN A 561 18.36 0.17 -3.93
CA GLN A 561 17.89 1.23 -4.82
C GLN A 561 16.77 2.05 -4.17
N GLU A 562 15.78 1.41 -3.55
CA GLU A 562 14.66 2.06 -2.87
C GLU A 562 15.14 2.88 -1.67
N MET A 563 15.83 2.24 -0.74
CA MET A 563 16.07 2.80 0.60
C MET A 563 17.30 3.71 0.65
N HIS A 564 18.38 3.34 -0.05
CA HIS A 564 19.66 4.04 0.06
C HIS A 564 19.93 5.00 -1.08
N ARG A 565 19.61 4.61 -2.32
CA ARG A 565 19.75 5.51 -3.47
C ARG A 565 18.54 6.41 -3.70
N LYS A 566 17.39 6.08 -3.09
CA LYS A 566 16.09 6.74 -3.35
C LYS A 566 15.77 6.76 -4.86
N ASP A 567 16.26 5.76 -5.58
CA ASP A 567 16.04 5.56 -7.01
C ASP A 567 14.84 4.62 -7.17
N TYR A 568 13.66 5.20 -7.00
CA TYR A 568 12.39 4.45 -6.95
C TYR A 568 12.04 3.77 -8.26
N GLU A 569 12.42 4.36 -9.40
CA GLU A 569 12.19 3.75 -10.72
C GLU A 569 13.09 2.53 -10.92
N ALA A 570 14.40 2.64 -10.62
CA ALA A 570 15.29 1.50 -10.71
C ALA A 570 14.89 0.38 -9.72
N ALA A 571 14.46 0.74 -8.51
CA ALA A 571 13.97 -0.22 -7.52
C ALA A 571 12.74 -0.97 -8.04
N LYS A 572 11.77 -0.24 -8.62
CA LYS A 572 10.55 -0.82 -9.21
C LYS A 572 10.87 -1.77 -10.35
N ASP A 573 11.80 -1.42 -11.23
CA ASP A 573 12.26 -2.30 -12.31
C ASP A 573 12.88 -3.59 -11.78
N SER A 574 13.72 -3.50 -10.75
CA SER A 574 14.32 -4.67 -10.09
C SER A 574 13.27 -5.55 -9.42
N TYR A 575 12.29 -4.94 -8.72
CA TYR A 575 11.16 -5.66 -8.14
C TYR A 575 10.30 -6.37 -9.21
N LEU A 576 10.01 -5.71 -10.35
CA LEU A 576 9.24 -6.33 -11.43
C LEU A 576 9.95 -7.57 -12.00
N LYS A 577 11.28 -7.52 -12.15
CA LYS A 577 12.06 -8.68 -12.58
C LYS A 577 11.90 -9.90 -11.67
N ILE A 578 11.74 -9.71 -10.35
CA ILE A 578 11.48 -10.82 -9.41
C ILE A 578 10.15 -11.50 -9.77
N ILE A 579 9.10 -10.72 -10.01
CA ILE A 579 7.77 -11.24 -10.34
C ILE A 579 7.78 -11.96 -11.69
N ASP A 580 8.46 -11.38 -12.69
CA ASP A 580 8.44 -11.86 -14.06
C ASP A 580 9.36 -13.07 -14.28
N GLN A 581 10.54 -13.07 -13.66
CA GLN A 581 11.59 -14.06 -13.91
C GLN A 581 11.66 -15.14 -12.82
N TYR A 582 11.21 -14.83 -11.59
CA TYR A 582 11.29 -15.72 -10.43
C TYR A 582 9.92 -15.87 -9.74
N PRO A 583 8.89 -16.41 -10.43
CA PRO A 583 7.53 -16.50 -9.87
C PRO A 583 7.42 -17.43 -8.64
N GLY A 584 8.42 -18.28 -8.40
CA GLY A 584 8.55 -19.13 -7.21
C GLY A 584 9.30 -18.47 -6.04
N SER A 585 9.78 -17.23 -6.22
CA SER A 585 10.56 -16.52 -5.21
C SER A 585 9.79 -16.35 -3.91
N ILE A 586 10.46 -16.54 -2.78
CA ILE A 586 9.91 -16.26 -1.45
C ILE A 586 9.56 -14.77 -1.27
N TYR A 587 10.18 -13.89 -2.08
CA TYR A 587 9.98 -12.45 -2.02
C TYR A 587 8.81 -11.94 -2.88
N THR A 588 8.10 -12.81 -3.60
CA THR A 588 7.05 -12.41 -4.55
C THR A 588 5.96 -11.54 -3.91
N GLU A 589 5.46 -11.94 -2.73
CA GLU A 589 4.40 -11.19 -2.04
C GLU A 589 4.90 -9.85 -1.50
N GLU A 590 6.09 -9.82 -0.90
CA GLU A 590 6.68 -8.55 -0.44
C GLU A 590 6.94 -7.61 -1.60
N THR A 591 7.49 -8.12 -2.70
CA THR A 591 7.76 -7.37 -3.93
C THR A 591 6.51 -6.72 -4.50
N ARG A 592 5.35 -7.41 -4.51
CA ARG A 592 4.08 -6.82 -4.92
C ARG A 592 3.65 -5.66 -4.03
N LEU A 593 3.83 -5.80 -2.71
CA LEU A 593 3.52 -4.73 -1.75
C LEU A 593 4.45 -3.52 -1.97
N ARG A 594 5.75 -3.76 -2.17
CA ARG A 594 6.75 -2.73 -2.48
C ARG A 594 6.37 -1.95 -3.75
N ILE A 595 6.02 -2.64 -4.83
CA ILE A 595 5.59 -2.00 -6.09
C ILE A 595 4.34 -1.15 -5.89
N ARG A 596 3.33 -1.65 -5.16
CA ARG A 596 2.11 -0.88 -4.85
C ARG A 596 2.44 0.39 -4.07
N ARG A 597 3.33 0.29 -3.08
CA ARG A 597 3.79 1.45 -2.30
C ARG A 597 4.52 2.46 -3.18
N LEU A 598 5.42 2.00 -4.05
CA LEU A 598 6.15 2.88 -4.97
C LEU A 598 5.23 3.55 -6.00
N ARG A 599 4.09 2.95 -6.33
CA ARG A 599 3.04 3.54 -7.17
C ARG A 599 2.14 4.54 -6.44
N GLY A 600 2.20 4.60 -5.11
CA GLY A 600 1.32 5.44 -4.29
C GLY A 600 -0.05 4.82 -4.01
N ASP A 601 -0.21 3.50 -4.19
CA ASP A 601 -1.47 2.81 -3.88
C ASP A 601 -1.69 2.79 -2.36
N VAL A 602 -2.92 3.00 -1.89
CA VAL A 602 -3.29 2.81 -0.49
C VAL A 602 -3.29 1.30 -0.19
N ILE A 603 -2.31 0.84 0.57
CA ILE A 603 -2.20 -0.56 0.98
C ILE A 603 -2.99 -0.72 2.29
N PRO A 604 -3.99 -1.62 2.37
CA PRO A 604 -4.65 -1.94 3.64
C PRO A 604 -3.64 -2.57 4.60
N ASP A 605 -3.68 -2.16 5.87
CA ASP A 605 -2.86 -2.71 6.96
C ASP A 605 -2.97 -4.23 7.12
#